data_AF-A0A8B6DWF6-F1
#
_entry.id   AF-A0A8B6DWF6-F1
#
_cell.length_a   1.000
_cell.length_b   1.000
_cell.length_c   1.000
_cell.angle_alpha   90.00
_cell.angle_beta   90.00
_cell.angle_gamma   90.00
#
_symmetry.space_group_name_H-M   'P 1'
#
loop_
_entity.id
_entity.type
_entity.pdbx_description
1 polymer ?
#
loop_
_entity_poly.entity_id
_entity_poly.type
_entity_poly.pdbx_seq_one_letter_code
_entity_poly.pdbx_strand_id
1 'polypeptide(L)'
;MVLEANSTNKQTTTSSVDKYEKEVDLQNDCRSFYLNRVKATENLKQKLENKNGVCERKKTSMSMAMDRLRLEMTSLVDQDLSLMRQLLTLNESIEELKIKRLYGVSKDSLDDSADYLKGSTCHLSKSVSTMSLGSDYSCECSGSEDDTDLTKRDLDSEDTGYGE
;
A
#
# COMPACT_ATOMS: atom_id res chain seq x y z
N MET A 1 -64.42 16.11 27.75
CA MET A 1 -64.26 15.31 26.52
C MET A 1 -63.25 16.03 25.65
N VAL A 2 -62.03 15.48 25.55
CA VAL A 2 -61.42 14.91 24.30
C VAL A 2 -60.98 16.06 23.36
N LEU A 3 -59.70 16.48 23.45
CA LEU A 3 -58.56 16.11 22.57
C LEU A 3 -58.81 16.53 21.11
N GLU A 4 -57.94 17.26 20.41
CA GLU A 4 -56.63 16.76 19.99
C GLU A 4 -55.73 17.87 19.43
N ALA A 5 -54.45 17.79 19.77
CA ALA A 5 -53.37 18.52 19.15
C ALA A 5 -53.07 17.92 17.77
N ASN A 6 -53.05 18.74 16.71
CA ASN A 6 -52.52 18.30 15.42
C ASN A 6 -50.99 18.23 15.49
N SER A 7 -50.56 17.02 15.85
CA SER A 7 -49.20 16.53 15.89
C SER A 7 -48.56 16.56 14.51
N THR A 8 -47.31 17.00 14.50
CA THR A 8 -46.37 17.07 13.38
C THR A 8 -46.30 15.79 12.55
N ASN A 9 -46.72 15.85 11.29
CA ASN A 9 -46.34 14.84 10.30
C ASN A 9 -45.07 15.31 9.56
N LYS A 10 -43.91 15.21 10.23
CA LYS A 10 -42.61 15.24 9.55
C LYS A 10 -42.24 13.80 9.20
N GLN A 11 -42.76 13.38 8.04
CA GLN A 11 -42.48 12.09 7.45
C GLN A 11 -40.98 11.97 7.19
N THR A 12 -40.36 11.00 7.85
CA THR A 12 -38.94 10.64 7.81
C THR A 12 -38.55 10.09 6.44
N THR A 13 -38.09 10.94 5.52
CA THR A 13 -37.45 10.52 4.25
C THR A 13 -36.01 11.02 4.10
N THR A 14 -35.50 11.82 5.02
CA THR A 14 -34.13 12.40 4.96
C THR A 14 -33.02 11.42 5.36
N SER A 15 -33.34 10.32 6.06
CA SER A 15 -32.33 9.45 6.70
C SER A 15 -31.46 8.64 5.73
N SER A 16 -31.96 8.25 4.55
CA SER A 16 -31.21 7.39 3.61
C SER A 16 -30.37 8.15 2.60
N VAL A 17 -30.86 9.31 2.13
CA VAL A 17 -30.15 10.16 1.17
C VAL A 17 -28.92 10.78 1.83
N ASP A 18 -29.09 11.33 3.03
CA ASP A 18 -27.99 11.92 3.82
C ASP A 18 -26.90 10.90 4.19
N LYS A 19 -27.26 9.60 4.32
CA LYS A 19 -26.29 8.53 4.57
C LYS A 19 -25.47 8.20 3.34
N TYR A 20 -26.11 8.16 2.18
CA TYR A 20 -25.43 7.89 0.92
C TYR A 20 -24.48 9.03 0.55
N GLU A 21 -24.91 10.28 0.73
CA GLU A 21 -24.07 11.46 0.50
C GLU A 21 -22.81 11.45 1.37
N LYS A 22 -22.95 11.18 2.67
CA LYS A 22 -21.81 11.05 3.60
C LYS A 22 -20.85 9.91 3.23
N GLU A 23 -21.36 8.79 2.75
CA GLU A 23 -20.53 7.67 2.31
C GLU A 23 -19.72 8.02 1.05
N VAL A 24 -20.34 8.73 0.10
CA VAL A 24 -19.67 9.21 -1.12
C VAL A 24 -18.58 10.22 -0.77
N ASP A 25 -18.86 11.17 0.12
CA ASP A 25 -17.89 12.15 0.58
C ASP A 25 -16.70 11.47 1.27
N LEU A 26 -16.96 10.52 2.17
CA LEU A 26 -15.92 9.73 2.83
C LEU A 26 -15.05 8.98 1.82
N GLN A 27 -15.66 8.36 0.81
CA GLN A 27 -14.94 7.61 -0.22
C GLN A 27 -14.04 8.55 -1.05
N ASN A 28 -14.52 9.75 -1.38
CA ASN A 28 -13.74 10.79 -2.08
C ASN A 28 -12.60 11.34 -1.22
N ASP A 29 -12.84 11.54 0.07
CA ASP A 29 -11.83 11.98 1.05
C ASP A 29 -10.72 10.93 1.17
N CYS A 30 -11.08 9.65 1.28
CA CYS A 30 -10.11 8.55 1.28
C CYS A 30 -9.27 8.55 -0.01
N ARG A 31 -9.89 8.67 -1.17
CA ARG A 31 -9.16 8.70 -2.46
C ARG A 31 -8.19 9.87 -2.52
N SER A 32 -8.64 11.06 -2.13
CA SER A 32 -7.84 12.28 -2.12
C SER A 32 -6.67 12.17 -1.14
N PHE A 33 -6.91 11.63 0.05
CA PHE A 33 -5.88 11.36 1.03
C PHE A 33 -4.79 10.44 0.46
N TYR A 34 -5.19 9.33 -0.16
CA TYR A 34 -4.22 8.38 -0.70
C TYR A 34 -3.39 8.99 -1.84
N LEU A 35 -4.02 9.72 -2.76
CA LEU A 35 -3.33 10.42 -3.84
C LEU A 35 -2.34 11.48 -3.32
N ASN A 36 -2.76 12.27 -2.33
CA ASN A 36 -1.91 13.29 -1.74
C ASN A 36 -0.68 12.67 -1.06
N ARG A 37 -0.85 11.56 -0.35
CA ARG A 37 0.27 10.85 0.28
C ARG A 37 1.20 10.21 -0.75
N VAL A 38 0.69 9.59 -1.81
CA VAL A 38 1.53 9.11 -2.93
C VAL A 38 2.39 10.24 -3.47
N LYS A 39 1.78 11.38 -3.80
CA LYS A 39 2.50 12.55 -4.32
C LYS A 39 3.55 13.07 -3.32
N ALA A 40 3.23 13.12 -2.03
CA ALA A 40 4.18 13.54 -1.01
C ALA A 40 5.37 12.57 -0.90
N THR A 41 5.10 11.27 -0.92
CA THR A 41 6.11 10.20 -0.84
C THR A 41 6.98 10.17 -2.10
N GLU A 42 6.43 10.39 -3.30
CA GLU A 42 7.20 10.52 -4.55
C GLU A 42 8.14 11.74 -4.51
N ASN A 43 7.67 12.88 -4.00
CA ASN A 43 8.53 14.06 -3.80
C ASN A 43 9.66 13.79 -2.79
N LEU A 44 9.40 13.01 -1.74
CA LEU A 44 10.42 12.59 -0.78
C LEU A 44 11.46 11.69 -1.44
N LYS A 45 11.02 10.71 -2.24
CA LYS A 45 11.90 9.82 -3.01
C LYS A 45 12.84 10.62 -3.91
N GLN A 46 12.29 11.55 -4.69
CA GLN A 46 13.09 12.39 -5.59
C GLN A 46 14.15 13.21 -4.85
N LYS A 47 13.83 13.72 -3.64
CA LYS A 47 14.79 14.44 -2.79
C LYS A 47 15.90 13.54 -2.26
N LEU A 48 15.63 12.26 -2.00
CA LEU A 48 16.64 11.29 -1.58
C LEU A 48 17.56 10.92 -2.75
N GLU A 49 17.01 10.66 -3.92
CA GLU A 49 17.76 10.32 -5.13
C GLU A 49 18.71 11.46 -5.56
N ASN A 50 18.24 12.71 -5.55
CA ASN A 50 19.07 13.87 -5.89
C ASN A 50 20.27 14.07 -4.94
N LYS A 51 20.21 13.53 -3.72
CA LYS A 51 21.29 13.63 -2.73
C LYS A 51 22.32 12.51 -2.83
N ASN A 52 22.05 11.48 -3.63
CA ASN A 52 22.97 10.37 -3.89
C ASN A 52 23.97 10.69 -5.02
N GLY A 53 24.11 11.98 -5.40
CA GLY A 53 25.09 12.46 -6.37
C GLY A 53 26.50 12.02 -6.01
N VAL A 54 27.11 11.27 -6.94
CA VAL A 54 28.36 10.52 -6.76
C VAL A 54 29.53 11.45 -6.45
N CYS A 55 30.08 11.34 -5.25
CA CYS A 55 31.43 11.83 -4.96
C CYS A 55 32.34 10.61 -4.82
N GLU A 56 33.09 10.29 -5.89
CA GLU A 56 34.09 9.19 -5.98
C GLU A 56 35.32 9.39 -5.07
N ARG A 57 35.27 10.32 -4.10
CA ARG A 57 36.37 10.50 -3.15
C ARG A 57 36.37 9.34 -2.16
N LYS A 58 37.57 8.89 -1.77
CA LYS A 58 37.81 7.82 -0.78
C LYS A 58 36.71 7.81 0.30
N LYS A 59 35.83 6.81 0.24
CA LYS A 59 34.67 6.71 1.12
C LYS A 59 35.17 6.42 2.53
N THR A 60 34.89 7.32 3.46
CA THR A 60 35.10 7.05 4.89
C THR A 60 34.06 6.03 5.35
N SER A 61 34.37 5.26 6.40
CA SER A 61 33.41 4.33 7.03
C SER A 61 32.09 5.05 7.39
N MET A 62 32.18 6.30 7.88
CA MET A 62 31.00 7.14 8.12
C MET A 62 30.21 7.46 6.85
N SER A 63 30.86 7.71 5.72
CA SER A 63 30.18 7.90 4.43
C SER A 63 29.42 6.65 4.01
N MET A 64 30.02 5.46 4.20
CA MET A 64 29.35 4.18 3.89
C MET A 64 28.12 3.96 4.77
N ALA A 65 28.20 4.28 6.07
CA ALA A 65 27.06 4.19 6.97
C ALA A 65 25.92 5.14 6.56
N MET A 66 26.25 6.37 6.15
CA MET A 66 25.27 7.33 5.64
C MET A 66 24.65 6.88 4.32
N ASP A 67 25.43 6.30 3.41
CA ASP A 67 24.92 5.74 2.15
C ASP A 67 23.94 4.60 2.41
N ARG A 68 24.27 3.69 3.34
CA ARG A 68 23.38 2.61 3.75
C ARG A 68 22.08 3.16 4.36
N LEU A 69 22.15 4.16 5.22
CA LEU A 69 20.96 4.81 5.76
C LEU A 69 20.07 5.39 4.64
N ARG A 70 20.65 6.04 3.63
CA ARG A 70 19.89 6.57 2.50
C ARG A 70 19.23 5.46 1.68
N LEU A 71 19.92 4.33 1.48
CA LEU A 71 19.35 3.16 0.82
C LEU A 71 18.14 2.59 1.58
N GLU A 72 18.26 2.42 2.91
CA GLU A 72 17.16 1.94 3.74
C GLU A 72 15.97 2.91 3.71
N MET A 73 16.23 4.22 3.77
CA MET A 73 15.18 5.24 3.64
C MET A 73 14.47 5.16 2.29
N THR A 74 15.21 4.99 1.19
CA THR A 74 14.60 4.84 -0.15
C THR A 74 13.78 3.55 -0.23
N SER A 75 14.29 2.43 0.30
CA SER A 75 13.56 1.15 0.33
C SER A 75 12.22 1.28 1.09
N LEU A 76 12.22 1.94 2.24
CA LEU A 76 11.01 2.18 3.02
C LEU A 76 9.99 3.05 2.26
N VAL A 77 10.47 4.09 1.57
CA VAL A 77 9.66 4.97 0.74
C VAL A 77 9.02 4.20 -0.43
N ASP A 78 9.76 3.29 -1.05
CA ASP A 78 9.23 2.42 -2.12
C ASP A 78 8.14 1.47 -1.61
N GLN A 79 8.31 0.94 -0.40
CA GLN A 79 7.29 0.12 0.25
C GLN A 79 6.01 0.93 0.55
N ASP A 80 6.13 2.16 1.04
CA ASP A 80 4.98 3.05 1.26
C ASP A 80 4.24 3.32 -0.06
N LEU A 81 4.96 3.62 -1.15
CA LEU A 81 4.35 3.83 -2.46
C LEU A 81 3.60 2.59 -2.97
N SER A 82 4.19 1.41 -2.80
CA SER A 82 3.55 0.15 -3.20
C SER A 82 2.26 -0.08 -2.42
N LEU A 83 2.29 0.08 -1.09
CA LEU A 83 1.11 -0.06 -0.24
C LEU A 83 0.01 0.93 -0.63
N MET A 84 0.38 2.18 -0.88
CA MET A 84 -0.57 3.23 -1.25
C MET A 84 -1.25 2.97 -2.59
N ARG A 85 -0.51 2.44 -3.57
CA ARG A 85 -1.08 2.01 -4.85
C ARG A 85 -2.04 0.83 -4.66
N GLN A 86 -1.68 -0.15 -3.84
CA GLN A 86 -2.57 -1.28 -3.52
C GLN A 86 -3.87 -0.84 -2.87
N LEU A 87 -3.83 0.12 -1.94
CA LEU A 87 -5.03 0.68 -1.30
C LEU A 87 -5.95 1.41 -2.30
N LEU A 88 -5.37 2.15 -3.24
CA LEU A 88 -6.13 2.80 -4.32
C LEU A 88 -6.81 1.78 -5.23
N THR A 89 -6.06 0.77 -5.70
CA THR A 89 -6.63 -0.31 -6.53
C THR A 89 -7.71 -1.10 -5.80
N LEU A 90 -7.52 -1.37 -4.51
CA LEU A 90 -8.53 -2.04 -3.69
C LEU A 90 -9.82 -1.22 -3.64
N ASN A 91 -9.72 0.09 -3.39
CA ASN A 91 -10.89 0.98 -3.37
C ASN A 91 -11.63 0.99 -4.72
N GLU A 92 -10.89 1.04 -5.84
CA GLU A 92 -11.49 0.98 -7.19
C GLU A 92 -12.20 -0.35 -7.43
N SER A 93 -11.61 -1.48 -7.04
CA SER A 93 -12.24 -2.81 -7.17
C SER A 93 -13.51 -2.96 -6.33
N ILE A 94 -13.55 -2.37 -5.13
CA ILE A 94 -14.75 -2.36 -4.28
C ILE A 94 -15.85 -1.55 -4.95
N GLU A 95 -15.52 -0.41 -5.55
CA GLU A 95 -16.47 0.42 -6.27
C GLU A 95 -17.03 -0.28 -7.51
N GLU A 96 -16.18 -0.95 -8.29
CA GLU A 96 -16.61 -1.79 -9.42
C GLU A 96 -17.58 -2.91 -8.98
N LEU A 97 -17.29 -3.58 -7.85
CA LEU A 97 -18.16 -4.61 -7.30
C LEU A 97 -19.50 -4.04 -6.79
N LYS A 98 -19.47 -2.86 -6.17
CA LYS A 98 -20.69 -2.14 -5.77
C LYS A 98 -21.55 -1.86 -7.01
N ILE A 99 -20.96 -1.30 -8.08
CA ILE A 99 -21.65 -1.03 -9.35
C ILE A 99 -22.22 -2.32 -9.95
N LYS A 100 -21.42 -3.40 -10.03
CA LYS A 100 -21.88 -4.70 -10.54
C LYS A 100 -23.06 -5.25 -9.75
N ARG A 101 -23.10 -5.08 -8.42
CA ARG A 101 -24.25 -5.52 -7.61
C ARG A 101 -25.48 -4.66 -7.84
N LEU A 102 -25.33 -3.35 -7.99
CA LEU A 102 -26.45 -2.42 -8.21
C LEU A 102 -27.05 -2.54 -9.60
N TYR A 103 -26.22 -2.73 -10.63
CA TYR A 103 -26.63 -2.67 -12.04
C TYR A 103 -26.53 -4.01 -12.80
N GLY A 104 -25.87 -5.02 -12.22
CA GLY A 104 -25.64 -6.34 -12.84
C GLY A 104 -26.71 -7.40 -12.56
N VAL A 105 -27.68 -7.15 -11.68
CA VAL A 105 -28.76 -8.12 -11.36
C VAL A 105 -29.74 -8.31 -12.53
N SER A 106 -29.67 -7.49 -13.58
CA SER A 106 -30.72 -7.44 -14.61
C SER A 106 -30.41 -8.16 -15.95
N LYS A 107 -29.23 -8.78 -16.16
CA LYS A 107 -28.89 -9.35 -17.47
C LYS A 107 -28.65 -10.86 -17.55
N ASP A 108 -28.43 -11.54 -16.42
CA ASP A 108 -28.08 -12.98 -16.46
C ASP A 108 -29.25 -13.92 -16.12
N SER A 109 -30.50 -13.43 -16.05
CA SER A 109 -31.67 -14.26 -15.65
C SER A 109 -32.85 -14.28 -16.64
N LEU A 110 -32.71 -13.72 -17.84
CA LEU A 110 -33.80 -13.67 -18.84
C LEU A 110 -33.52 -14.45 -20.13
N ASP A 111 -32.52 -15.34 -20.15
CA ASP A 111 -32.22 -16.16 -21.34
C ASP A 111 -31.98 -17.65 -21.03
N ASP A 112 -32.63 -18.18 -19.99
CA ASP A 112 -32.59 -19.62 -19.69
C ASP A 112 -33.95 -20.17 -19.22
N SER A 113 -35.02 -19.86 -19.95
CA SER A 113 -36.31 -20.56 -19.77
C SER A 113 -37.18 -20.50 -21.03
N ALA A 114 -36.76 -21.21 -22.07
CA ALA A 114 -37.67 -21.73 -23.09
C ALA A 114 -36.98 -22.88 -23.86
N ASP A 115 -36.72 -24.00 -23.20
CA ASP A 115 -37.09 -25.32 -23.75
C ASP A 115 -36.69 -26.47 -22.80
N TYR A 116 -37.42 -27.57 -22.93
CA TYR A 116 -37.25 -28.87 -22.27
C TYR A 116 -37.97 -29.07 -20.92
N LEU A 117 -39.30 -29.11 -21.03
CA LEU A 117 -40.03 -30.25 -20.44
C LEU A 117 -39.40 -31.56 -20.95
N LYS A 118 -38.70 -32.29 -20.08
CA LYS A 118 -38.82 -33.75 -19.86
C LYS A 118 -37.50 -34.37 -19.43
N GLY A 119 -37.34 -34.46 -18.10
CA GLY A 119 -36.84 -35.68 -17.47
C GLY A 119 -35.43 -35.63 -16.89
N SER A 120 -35.34 -36.23 -15.70
CA SER A 120 -34.15 -36.83 -15.07
C SER A 120 -33.24 -35.96 -14.20
N THR A 121 -33.55 -36.02 -12.90
CA THR A 121 -32.70 -36.53 -11.80
C THR A 121 -31.17 -36.36 -11.87
N CYS A 122 -30.65 -35.93 -10.72
CA CYS A 122 -29.43 -36.38 -10.02
C CYS A 122 -28.04 -35.89 -10.52
N HIS A 123 -27.39 -34.97 -9.79
CA HIS A 123 -26.46 -35.24 -8.67
C HIS A 123 -25.70 -33.96 -8.25
N LEU A 124 -25.68 -33.71 -6.94
CA LEU A 124 -24.86 -32.71 -6.28
C LEU A 124 -23.39 -33.16 -6.32
N SER A 125 -22.51 -32.43 -7.00
CA SER A 125 -21.05 -32.63 -6.90
C SER A 125 -20.36 -31.36 -6.44
N LYS A 126 -19.88 -31.40 -5.20
CA LYS A 126 -18.84 -30.54 -4.65
C LYS A 126 -17.56 -30.71 -5.48
N SER A 127 -16.94 -29.61 -5.87
CA SER A 127 -15.49 -29.56 -6.09
C SER A 127 -14.91 -28.36 -5.37
N VAL A 128 -14.25 -28.66 -4.25
CA VAL A 128 -13.23 -27.83 -3.62
C VAL A 128 -12.06 -27.73 -4.58
N SER A 129 -11.66 -26.51 -4.93
CA SER A 129 -10.37 -26.22 -5.56
C SER A 129 -9.55 -25.35 -4.62
N THR A 130 -8.80 -26.00 -3.74
CA THR A 130 -7.66 -25.45 -3.02
C THR A 130 -6.53 -25.17 -4.01
N MET A 131 -6.21 -23.90 -4.24
CA MET A 131 -5.00 -23.53 -4.98
C MET A 131 -3.95 -23.08 -3.97
N SER A 132 -3.18 -24.09 -3.55
CA SER A 132 -1.96 -23.94 -2.78
C SER A 132 -0.82 -23.64 -3.76
N LEU A 133 -0.29 -22.42 -3.74
CA LEU A 133 0.99 -22.10 -4.36
C LEU A 133 1.92 -21.60 -3.26
N GLY A 134 2.74 -22.53 -2.78
CA GLY A 134 3.94 -22.18 -2.02
C GLY A 134 5.10 -21.89 -2.96
N SER A 135 6.24 -21.69 -2.29
CA SER A 135 7.60 -21.85 -2.77
C SER A 135 8.37 -20.56 -3.11
N ASP A 136 9.13 -20.16 -2.09
CA ASP A 136 10.60 -20.06 -2.11
C ASP A 136 11.25 -19.06 -3.08
N TYR A 137 11.54 -17.87 -2.56
CA TYR A 137 12.73 -17.13 -2.97
C TYR A 137 13.72 -17.07 -1.80
N SER A 138 14.79 -17.82 -2.03
CA SER A 138 15.98 -18.00 -1.21
C SER A 138 16.69 -16.68 -0.94
N CYS A 139 17.04 -16.44 0.32
CA CYS A 139 17.94 -15.37 0.76
C CYS A 139 19.37 -15.91 0.71
N GLU A 140 20.19 -15.40 -0.21
CA GLU A 140 21.62 -15.65 -0.19
C GLU A 140 22.35 -14.47 0.46
N CYS A 141 22.86 -14.74 1.67
CA CYS A 141 23.87 -13.94 2.33
C CYS A 141 25.15 -13.94 1.49
N SER A 142 25.68 -12.76 1.19
CA SER A 142 27.09 -12.61 0.81
C SER A 142 27.76 -11.74 1.87
N GLY A 143 28.35 -12.43 2.85
CA GLY A 143 29.40 -11.87 3.68
C GLY A 143 30.72 -11.95 2.95
N SER A 144 31.50 -10.87 3.00
CA SER A 144 32.93 -10.84 2.69
C SER A 144 33.53 -9.90 3.74
N GLU A 145 34.04 -10.47 4.82
CA GLU A 145 35.46 -10.80 5.04
C GLU A 145 36.22 -9.56 5.55
N ASP A 146 36.54 -9.64 6.84
CA ASP A 146 37.46 -8.79 7.58
C ASP A 146 38.86 -8.89 6.97
N ASP A 147 39.40 -7.79 6.47
CA ASP A 147 40.84 -7.61 6.30
C ASP A 147 41.32 -6.55 7.31
N THR A 148 41.76 -7.03 8.46
CA THR A 148 42.56 -6.27 9.41
C THR A 148 44.03 -6.39 9.03
N ASP A 149 44.49 -5.54 8.12
CA ASP A 149 45.93 -5.45 7.84
C ASP A 149 46.63 -4.51 8.83
N LEU A 150 47.19 -5.14 9.86
CA LEU A 150 48.12 -4.56 10.81
C LEU A 150 49.52 -4.50 10.18
N THR A 151 49.85 -3.41 9.49
CA THR A 151 51.25 -3.03 9.25
C THR A 151 51.60 -1.72 9.95
N LYS A 152 52.03 -1.86 11.20
CA LYS A 152 53.38 -1.52 11.64
C LYS A 152 54.05 -0.38 10.84
N ARG A 153 54.09 0.83 11.43
CA ARG A 153 55.24 1.72 11.29
C ARG A 153 55.59 2.33 12.64
N ASP A 154 56.69 1.79 13.14
CA ASP A 154 57.57 2.27 14.17
C ASP A 154 58.06 3.72 13.88
N LEU A 155 58.28 4.49 14.98
CA LEU A 155 59.37 5.47 15.21
C LEU A 155 59.40 6.74 14.31
N ASP A 156 59.60 7.99 14.74
CA ASP A 156 60.38 8.65 15.81
C ASP A 156 59.73 10.02 16.15
N SER A 157 59.65 10.45 17.42
CA SER A 157 60.55 11.39 18.12
C SER A 157 60.81 12.73 17.43
N GLU A 158 60.33 13.85 18.01
CA GLU A 158 60.97 15.18 18.19
C GLU A 158 59.99 16.04 19.03
N ASP A 159 60.12 16.09 20.36
CA ASP A 159 60.82 17.15 21.11
C ASP A 159 60.98 18.49 20.38
N THR A 160 60.15 19.47 20.74
CA THR A 160 60.60 20.87 20.86
C THR A 160 59.78 21.56 21.96
N GLY A 161 60.33 21.56 23.16
CA GLY A 161 60.02 22.60 24.15
C GLY A 161 60.63 23.95 23.76
N TYR A 162 59.87 25.02 23.95
CA TYR A 162 60.25 26.40 24.26
C TYR A 162 58.92 27.09 24.61
N GLY A 163 58.70 27.83 25.69
CA GLY A 163 59.54 28.47 26.68
C GLY A 163 58.70 29.64 27.23
N GLU A 164 58.66 29.76 28.56
CA GLU A 164 58.14 30.85 29.42
C GLU A 164 56.96 31.74 28.97
#